data_AF-A0A7S2YHB5-F1
#
_entry.id   AF-A0A7S2YHB5-F1
#
_cell.length_a   1.000
_cell.length_b   1.000
_cell.length_c   1.000
_cell.angle_alpha   90.00
_cell.angle_beta   90.00
_cell.angle_gamma   90.00
#
_symmetry.space_group_name_H-M   'P 1'
#
loop_
_entity.id
_entity.type
_entity.pdbx_description
1 polymer ?
#
loop_
_entity_poly.entity_id
_entity_poly.type
_entity_poly.pdbx_seq_one_letter_code
_entity_poly.pdbx_strand_id
1 'polypeptide(L)'
;SKTRVGVLLRQPFQKSSNQNEQLIKLKERYQQMCQQLKVLGKALNQRHQALVHTAKSRVAVAKAFSAMGAVEGSPMSDHTGSWSVEDDAATGPPPSYTHCMSIIDLQAESRASEFKAFALDYFVDWQETVTTRINADIKKTDQYRQDADHYKTKVESLAAGKKRLEEKKRPVPDSTLEKLRRNQEKLEEATIVYNAAALDLFLLMEELVDRAWRDLYPLFLAVLQWDIETTQDDSSVVKDLKEMVEKLKELQDTQKISRNRMPEVAKESAKNLSTRPEGVDAVDVPFGGGDH
;
A
#
# COMPACT_ATOMS: atom_id res chain seq x y z
N SER A 1 -29.52 -10.94 -19.60
CA SER A 1 -28.45 -10.17 -20.27
C SER A 1 -27.38 -11.15 -20.71
N LYS A 2 -27.33 -11.50 -22.01
CA LYS A 2 -26.40 -12.52 -22.54
C LYS A 2 -25.04 -11.87 -22.77
N THR A 3 -24.04 -12.41 -22.08
CA THR A 3 -22.71 -11.85 -21.86
C THR A 3 -21.92 -11.71 -23.17
N ARG A 4 -21.38 -10.51 -23.42
CA ARG A 4 -20.45 -10.13 -24.50
C ARG A 4 -19.14 -10.95 -24.58
N VAL A 5 -18.98 -12.00 -23.77
CA VAL A 5 -17.78 -12.86 -23.70
C VAL A 5 -17.57 -13.62 -25.02
N GLY A 6 -18.64 -13.91 -25.77
CA GLY A 6 -18.55 -14.66 -27.04
C GLY A 6 -18.13 -13.86 -28.27
N VAL A 7 -18.07 -12.52 -28.21
CA VAL A 7 -17.87 -11.69 -29.43
C VAL A 7 -16.39 -11.38 -29.71
N LEU A 8 -15.52 -11.39 -28.69
CA LEU A 8 -14.08 -11.18 -28.89
C LEU A 8 -13.34 -12.46 -29.33
N LEU A 9 -13.93 -13.64 -29.13
CA LEU A 9 -13.34 -14.93 -29.55
C LEU A 9 -13.54 -15.28 -31.04
N ARG A 10 -14.05 -14.35 -31.87
CA ARG A 10 -14.36 -14.60 -33.29
C ARG A 10 -13.70 -13.62 -34.27
N GLN A 11 -12.57 -13.02 -33.92
CA GLN A 11 -11.71 -12.51 -34.99
C GLN A 11 -10.86 -13.67 -35.53
N PRO A 12 -10.94 -13.99 -36.84
CA PRO A 12 -10.06 -14.98 -37.43
C PRO A 12 -8.62 -14.53 -37.22
N PHE A 13 -7.80 -15.44 -36.69
CA PHE A 13 -6.36 -15.30 -36.52
C PHE A 13 -5.73 -14.64 -37.76
N GLN A 14 -5.42 -13.34 -37.68
CA GLN A 14 -4.76 -12.62 -38.77
C GLN A 14 -3.26 -12.97 -38.81
N LYS A 15 -2.74 -13.06 -40.03
CA LYS A 15 -1.36 -13.38 -40.44
C LYS A 15 -0.27 -13.15 -39.37
N SER A 16 0.60 -14.16 -39.20
CA SER A 16 1.69 -14.26 -38.20
C SER A 16 2.57 -13.01 -38.00
N SER A 17 2.74 -12.16 -39.02
CA SER A 17 3.48 -10.90 -38.91
C SER A 17 2.82 -9.89 -37.96
N ASN A 18 1.49 -9.86 -37.85
CA ASN A 18 0.75 -8.92 -37.00
C ASN A 18 0.73 -9.38 -35.52
N GLN A 19 0.85 -10.69 -35.29
CA GLN A 19 0.81 -11.29 -33.96
C GLN A 19 2.02 -10.94 -33.10
N ASN A 20 3.20 -10.87 -33.71
CA ASN A 20 4.41 -10.52 -32.97
C ASN A 20 4.38 -9.06 -32.52
N GLU A 21 3.86 -8.15 -33.36
CA GLU A 21 3.65 -6.75 -33.01
C GLU A 21 2.60 -6.58 -31.88
N GLN A 22 1.49 -7.32 -31.96
CA GLN A 22 0.48 -7.35 -30.90
C GLN A 22 1.04 -7.86 -29.57
N LEU A 23 1.85 -8.92 -29.60
CA LEU A 23 2.49 -9.48 -28.41
C LEU A 23 3.50 -8.50 -27.79
N ILE A 24 4.26 -7.77 -28.61
CA ILE A 24 5.18 -6.72 -28.14
C ILE A 24 4.40 -5.62 -27.43
N LYS A 25 3.35 -5.08 -28.08
CA LYS A 25 2.48 -4.05 -27.47
C LYS A 25 1.83 -4.53 -26.17
N LEU A 26 1.38 -5.78 -26.13
CA LEU A 26 0.78 -6.35 -24.92
C LEU A 26 1.80 -6.50 -23.78
N LYS A 27 3.04 -6.90 -24.09
CA LYS A 27 4.15 -6.94 -23.13
C LYS A 27 4.47 -5.56 -22.55
N GLU A 28 4.51 -4.52 -23.39
CA GLU A 28 4.72 -3.14 -22.94
C GLU A 28 3.59 -2.68 -22.01
N ARG A 29 2.32 -2.91 -22.39
CA ARG A 29 1.16 -2.58 -21.54
C ARG A 29 1.20 -3.33 -20.21
N TYR A 30 1.55 -4.61 -20.24
CA TYR A 30 1.72 -5.42 -19.02
C TYR A 30 2.82 -4.86 -18.11
N GLN A 31 3.99 -4.53 -18.65
CA GLN A 31 5.07 -3.91 -17.89
C GLN A 31 4.66 -2.58 -17.26
N GLN A 32 3.95 -1.74 -18.03
CA GLN A 32 3.41 -0.48 -17.52
C GLN A 32 2.43 -0.73 -16.38
N MET A 33 1.50 -1.68 -16.52
CA MET A 33 0.58 -2.08 -15.45
C MET A 33 1.35 -2.53 -14.20
N CYS A 34 2.34 -3.42 -14.34
CA CYS A 34 3.19 -3.85 -13.20
C CYS A 34 3.86 -2.67 -12.50
N GLN A 35 4.33 -1.65 -13.24
CA GLN A 35 4.92 -0.46 -12.64
C GLN A 35 3.89 0.36 -11.86
N GLN A 36 2.68 0.54 -12.39
CA GLN A 36 1.60 1.24 -11.67
C GLN A 36 1.18 0.48 -10.41
N LEU A 37 1.10 -0.86 -10.49
CA LEU A 37 0.79 -1.70 -9.34
C LEU A 37 1.86 -1.56 -8.24
N LYS A 38 3.15 -1.53 -8.57
CA LYS A 38 4.22 -1.27 -7.59
C LYS A 38 4.04 0.09 -6.89
N VAL A 39 3.63 1.12 -7.62
CA VAL A 39 3.35 2.45 -7.05
C VAL A 39 2.15 2.37 -6.09
N LEU A 40 1.07 1.69 -6.48
CA LEU A 40 -0.10 1.49 -5.63
C LEU A 40 0.25 0.72 -4.34
N GLY A 41 0.94 -0.41 -4.44
CA GLY A 41 1.37 -1.19 -3.27
C GLY A 41 2.22 -0.39 -2.30
N LYS A 42 3.14 0.43 -2.82
CA LYS A 42 3.92 1.37 -2.00
C LYS A 42 3.02 2.38 -1.30
N ALA A 43 2.05 2.97 -2.00
CA ALA A 43 1.12 3.94 -1.45
C ALA A 43 0.23 3.33 -0.34
N LEU A 44 -0.29 2.11 -0.54
CA LEU A 44 -1.07 1.39 0.47
C LEU A 44 -0.23 1.11 1.72
N ASN A 45 0.99 0.61 1.56
CA ASN A 45 1.89 0.38 2.69
C ASN A 45 2.25 1.68 3.43
N GLN A 46 2.51 2.77 2.69
CA GLN A 46 2.75 4.08 3.28
C GLN A 46 1.54 4.60 4.06
N ARG A 47 0.32 4.41 3.53
CA ARG A 47 -0.92 4.75 4.24
C ARG A 47 -1.03 3.98 5.55
N HIS A 48 -0.83 2.66 5.52
CA HIS A 48 -0.81 1.83 6.74
C HIS A 48 0.21 2.33 7.78
N GLN A 49 1.45 2.61 7.36
CA GLN A 49 2.49 3.15 8.25
C GLN A 49 2.09 4.51 8.83
N ALA A 50 1.47 5.37 8.03
CA ALA A 50 0.99 6.67 8.47
C ALA A 50 -0.13 6.56 9.52
N LEU A 51 -1.01 5.56 9.43
CA LEU A 51 -2.05 5.31 10.43
C LEU A 51 -1.43 4.96 11.79
N VAL A 52 -0.50 3.99 11.80
CA VAL A 52 0.21 3.58 13.02
C VAL A 52 1.00 4.75 13.62
N HIS A 53 1.66 5.55 12.80
CA HIS A 53 2.44 6.69 13.26
C HIS A 53 1.55 7.83 13.80
N THR A 54 0.44 8.12 13.13
CA THR A 54 -0.50 9.16 13.55
C THR A 54 -1.11 8.84 14.91
N ALA A 55 -1.47 7.58 15.16
CA ALA A 55 -1.98 7.15 16.46
C ALA A 55 -0.95 7.37 17.57
N LYS A 56 0.27 6.84 17.39
CA LYS A 56 1.38 6.98 18.35
C LYS A 56 1.72 8.44 18.66
N SER A 57 1.75 9.29 17.64
CA SER A 57 2.05 10.72 17.81
C SER A 57 0.93 11.45 18.57
N ARG A 58 -0.34 11.16 18.30
CA ARG A 58 -1.49 11.71 19.06
C ARG A 58 -1.40 11.35 20.55
N VAL A 59 -1.12 10.09 20.87
CA VAL A 59 -0.93 9.62 22.26
C VAL A 59 0.25 10.32 22.94
N ALA A 60 1.38 10.46 22.26
CA ALA A 60 2.54 11.14 22.82
C ALA A 60 2.23 12.60 23.21
N VAL A 61 1.50 13.31 22.34
CA VAL A 61 1.06 14.68 22.61
C VAL A 61 0.07 14.72 23.78
N ALA A 62 -0.89 13.80 23.83
CA ALA A 62 -1.84 13.70 24.94
C ALA A 62 -1.16 13.46 26.30
N LYS A 63 -0.22 12.51 26.36
CA LYS A 63 0.59 12.24 27.56
C LYS A 63 1.38 13.46 28.00
N ALA A 64 1.98 14.19 27.06
CA ALA A 64 2.72 15.42 27.38
C ALA A 64 1.81 16.51 27.97
N PHE A 65 0.63 16.73 27.40
CA PHE A 65 -0.34 17.69 27.96
C PHE A 65 -0.88 17.23 29.32
N SER A 66 -1.19 15.95 29.49
CA SER A 66 -1.61 15.38 30.78
C SER A 66 -0.56 15.62 31.87
N ALA A 67 0.72 15.37 31.57
CA ALA A 67 1.82 15.61 32.51
C ALA A 67 1.96 17.10 32.88
N MET A 68 1.76 18.02 31.93
CA MET A 68 1.76 19.46 32.21
C MET A 68 0.54 19.91 33.03
N GLY A 69 -0.62 19.29 32.81
CA GLY A 69 -1.83 19.57 33.56
C GLY A 69 -1.82 18.99 34.98
N ALA A 70 -1.07 17.92 35.22
CA ALA A 70 -0.92 17.29 36.54
C ALA A 70 -0.06 18.10 37.54
N VAL A 71 0.52 19.23 37.12
CA VAL A 71 1.22 20.14 38.02
C VAL A 71 0.22 20.69 39.05
N GLU A 72 0.55 20.56 40.33
CA GLU A 72 -0.32 20.96 41.44
C GLU A 72 -0.78 22.42 41.30
N GLY A 73 -2.08 22.65 41.44
CA GLY A 73 -2.70 23.98 41.31
C GLY A 73 -2.89 24.46 39.86
N SER A 74 -2.58 23.63 38.86
CA SER A 74 -2.82 23.98 37.46
C SER A 74 -4.31 23.95 37.12
N PRO A 75 -4.90 25.02 36.58
CA PRO A 75 -6.29 25.01 36.13
C PRO A 75 -6.49 24.18 34.84
N MET A 76 -5.41 23.65 34.27
CA MET A 76 -5.45 22.82 33.06
C MET A 76 -5.78 21.35 33.37
N SER A 77 -5.66 20.90 34.63
CA SER A 77 -5.82 19.49 35.04
C SER A 77 -7.13 18.88 34.52
N ASP A 78 -8.22 19.64 34.63
CA ASP A 78 -9.58 19.19 34.33
C ASP A 78 -9.83 19.06 32.82
N HIS A 79 -9.03 19.75 32.01
CA HIS A 79 -9.14 19.75 30.55
C HIS A 79 -8.14 18.81 29.88
N THR A 80 -6.94 18.68 30.42
CA THR A 80 -5.94 17.73 29.92
C THR A 80 -6.27 16.30 30.33
N GLY A 81 -6.86 16.12 31.51
CA GLY A 81 -7.14 14.80 32.09
C GLY A 81 -5.89 14.07 32.57
N SER A 82 -6.11 12.94 33.24
CA SER A 82 -5.05 12.01 33.67
C SER A 82 -4.93 10.84 32.70
N TRP A 83 -3.69 10.48 32.34
CA TRP A 83 -3.40 9.23 31.61
C TRP A 83 -3.28 8.06 32.60
N SER A 84 -4.36 7.76 33.31
CA SER A 84 -4.50 6.52 34.09
C SER A 84 -5.36 5.56 33.29
N VAL A 85 -4.76 4.45 32.86
CA VAL A 85 -5.42 3.41 32.00
C VAL A 85 -6.43 2.58 32.81
N GLU A 86 -6.45 2.77 34.13
CA GLU A 86 -7.28 2.04 35.07
C GLU A 86 -8.41 2.97 35.56
N ASP A 87 -9.65 2.50 35.39
CA ASP A 87 -10.92 3.03 35.93
C ASP A 87 -11.50 4.33 35.31
N ASP A 88 -12.51 4.19 34.44
CA ASP A 88 -13.93 4.41 34.79
C ASP A 88 -14.80 4.52 33.52
N ALA A 89 -15.34 3.40 33.05
CA ALA A 89 -16.23 3.36 31.87
C ALA A 89 -17.72 3.54 32.21
N ALA A 90 -18.10 3.63 33.49
CA ALA A 90 -19.51 3.50 33.90
C ALA A 90 -20.18 4.82 34.33
N THR A 91 -19.42 5.82 34.78
CA THR A 91 -19.91 7.17 35.12
C THR A 91 -18.82 8.19 34.79
N GLY A 92 -18.59 8.41 33.49
CA GLY A 92 -17.39 9.09 33.02
C GLY A 92 -17.31 10.56 33.46
N PRO A 93 -16.16 11.04 33.96
CA PRO A 93 -15.88 12.47 34.08
C PRO A 93 -16.03 13.18 32.71
N PRO A 94 -16.23 14.52 32.68
CA PRO A 94 -16.39 15.27 31.45
C PRO A 94 -15.26 14.99 30.43
N PRO A 95 -15.53 15.08 29.11
CA PRO A 95 -14.54 14.76 28.09
C PRO A 95 -13.29 15.64 28.26
N SER A 96 -12.14 14.98 28.41
CA SER A 96 -10.81 15.59 28.50
C SER A 96 -9.97 15.24 27.28
N TYR A 97 -8.90 16.00 27.00
CA TYR A 97 -8.07 15.77 25.81
C TYR A 97 -7.48 14.36 25.80
N THR A 98 -7.01 13.90 26.96
CA THR A 98 -6.49 12.54 27.15
C THR A 98 -7.55 11.48 26.85
N HIS A 99 -8.77 11.65 27.33
CA HIS A 99 -9.87 10.71 27.06
C HIS A 99 -10.21 10.62 25.56
N CYS A 100 -10.33 11.76 24.88
CA CYS A 100 -10.57 11.78 23.44
C CYS A 100 -9.44 11.06 22.67
N MET A 101 -8.19 11.28 23.06
CA MET A 101 -7.04 10.63 22.42
C MET A 101 -6.92 9.15 22.76
N SER A 102 -7.35 8.70 23.95
CA SER A 102 -7.37 7.28 24.31
C SER A 102 -8.42 6.49 23.53
N ILE A 103 -9.59 7.10 23.24
CA ILE A 103 -10.59 6.50 22.36
C ILE A 103 -10.01 6.29 20.96
N ILE A 104 -9.37 7.34 20.40
CA ILE A 104 -8.72 7.26 19.09
C ILE A 104 -7.64 6.18 19.08
N ASP A 105 -6.82 6.09 20.14
CA ASP A 105 -5.74 5.10 20.24
C ASP A 105 -6.27 3.67 20.32
N LEU A 106 -7.30 3.43 21.14
CA LEU A 106 -7.95 2.12 21.28
C LEU A 106 -8.53 1.63 19.95
N GLN A 107 -9.03 2.54 19.12
CA GLN A 107 -9.54 2.24 17.78
C GLN A 107 -8.44 2.15 16.72
N ALA A 108 -7.32 2.85 16.91
CA ALA A 108 -6.29 2.99 15.88
C ALA A 108 -5.60 1.66 15.53
N GLU A 109 -5.35 0.80 16.51
CA GLU A 109 -4.76 -0.52 16.26
C GLU A 109 -5.70 -1.41 15.44
N SER A 110 -6.99 -1.45 15.80
CA SER A 110 -8.01 -2.19 15.04
C SER A 110 -8.08 -1.67 13.60
N ARG A 111 -8.18 -0.36 13.43
CA ARG A 111 -8.27 0.29 12.11
C ARG A 111 -7.04 0.04 11.25
N ALA A 112 -5.84 0.12 11.81
CA ALA A 112 -4.60 -0.17 11.09
C ALA A 112 -4.55 -1.64 10.67
N SER A 113 -4.97 -2.56 11.56
CA SER A 113 -5.05 -3.99 11.30
C SER A 113 -6.07 -4.31 10.20
N GLU A 114 -7.27 -3.73 10.26
CA GLU A 114 -8.32 -3.86 9.25
C GLU A 114 -7.86 -3.33 7.90
N PHE A 115 -7.25 -2.14 7.85
CA PHE A 115 -6.70 -1.60 6.62
C PHE A 115 -5.63 -2.53 6.02
N LYS A 116 -4.75 -3.07 6.88
CA LYS A 116 -3.75 -4.05 6.45
C LYS A 116 -4.41 -5.29 5.84
N ALA A 117 -5.38 -5.89 6.52
CA ALA A 117 -6.03 -7.11 6.07
C ALA A 117 -6.82 -6.91 4.77
N PHE A 118 -7.66 -5.88 4.70
CA PHE A 118 -8.60 -5.70 3.59
C PHE A 118 -7.97 -5.00 2.38
N ALA A 119 -6.97 -4.15 2.58
CA ALA A 119 -6.33 -3.43 1.49
C ALA A 119 -4.94 -3.98 1.15
N LEU A 120 -4.03 -4.03 2.13
CA LEU A 120 -2.63 -4.35 1.86
C LEU A 120 -2.42 -5.84 1.54
N ASP A 121 -2.94 -6.73 2.38
CA ASP A 121 -2.75 -8.17 2.23
C ASP A 121 -3.45 -8.69 0.98
N TYR A 122 -4.70 -8.24 0.75
CA TYR A 122 -5.41 -8.52 -0.50
C TYR A 122 -4.60 -8.11 -1.74
N PHE A 123 -4.05 -6.89 -1.73
CA PHE A 123 -3.25 -6.39 -2.86
C PHE A 123 -1.97 -7.20 -3.07
N VAL A 124 -1.26 -7.54 -1.99
CA VAL A 124 -0.03 -8.34 -2.03
C VAL A 124 -0.32 -9.75 -2.56
N ASP A 125 -1.33 -10.42 -2.03
CA ASP A 125 -1.73 -11.78 -2.44
C ASP A 125 -2.14 -11.81 -3.92
N TRP A 126 -2.93 -10.83 -4.36
CA TRP A 126 -3.33 -10.71 -5.75
C TRP A 126 -2.11 -10.48 -6.66
N GLN A 127 -1.23 -9.53 -6.29
CA GLN A 127 -0.05 -9.22 -7.08
C GLN A 127 0.89 -10.42 -7.19
N GLU A 128 1.12 -11.14 -6.09
CA GLU A 128 1.96 -12.34 -6.06
C GLU A 128 1.36 -13.45 -6.93
N THR A 129 0.07 -13.73 -6.78
CA THR A 129 -0.64 -14.75 -7.55
C THR A 129 -0.53 -14.48 -9.06
N VAL A 130 -0.82 -13.25 -9.47
CA VAL A 130 -0.79 -12.84 -10.88
C VAL A 130 0.64 -12.89 -11.45
N THR A 131 1.60 -12.33 -10.71
CA THR A 131 2.99 -12.23 -11.18
C THR A 131 3.64 -13.62 -11.25
N THR A 132 3.38 -14.48 -10.27
CA THR A 132 3.89 -15.86 -10.25
C THR A 132 3.37 -16.66 -11.42
N ARG A 133 2.06 -16.59 -11.70
CA ARG A 133 1.44 -17.32 -12.80
C ARG A 133 1.99 -16.90 -14.16
N ILE A 134 2.05 -15.59 -14.45
CA ILE A 134 2.58 -15.11 -15.73
C ILE A 134 4.06 -15.44 -15.87
N ASN A 135 4.87 -15.28 -14.82
CA ASN A 135 6.29 -15.59 -14.92
C ASN A 135 6.54 -17.08 -15.18
N ALA A 136 5.70 -17.96 -14.63
CA ALA A 136 5.75 -19.38 -14.94
C ALA A 136 5.41 -19.65 -16.42
N ASP A 137 4.34 -19.03 -16.93
CA ASP A 137 3.92 -19.20 -18.33
C ASP A 137 4.91 -18.59 -19.33
N ILE A 138 5.54 -17.44 -19.01
CA ILE A 138 6.63 -16.86 -19.80
C ILE A 138 7.80 -17.85 -19.92
N LYS A 139 8.26 -18.41 -18.79
CA LYS A 139 9.38 -19.38 -18.79
C LYS A 139 9.03 -20.63 -19.60
N LYS A 140 7.82 -21.15 -19.42
CA LYS A 140 7.32 -22.32 -20.15
C LYS A 140 7.26 -22.06 -21.65
N THR A 141 6.70 -20.92 -22.08
CA THR A 141 6.61 -20.56 -23.49
C THR A 141 7.99 -20.33 -24.11
N ASP A 142 8.94 -19.74 -23.39
CA ASP A 142 10.31 -19.58 -23.90
C ASP A 142 11.04 -20.94 -24.05
N GLN A 143 10.82 -21.90 -23.14
CA GLN A 143 11.36 -23.24 -23.31
C GLN A 143 10.83 -23.91 -24.58
N TYR A 144 9.52 -23.86 -24.85
CA TYR A 144 8.96 -24.42 -26.08
C TYR A 144 9.43 -23.69 -27.34
N ARG A 145 9.68 -22.39 -27.26
CA ARG A 145 10.30 -21.63 -28.35
C ARG A 145 11.69 -22.17 -28.67
N GLN A 146 12.53 -22.38 -27.65
CA GLN A 146 13.87 -22.91 -27.81
C GLN A 146 13.86 -24.32 -28.42
N ASP A 147 12.91 -25.18 -28.00
CA ASP A 147 12.75 -26.52 -28.56
C ASP A 147 12.36 -26.47 -30.05
N ALA A 148 11.43 -25.59 -30.43
CA ALA A 148 11.05 -25.39 -31.83
C ALA A 148 12.22 -24.85 -32.67
N ASP A 149 12.96 -23.85 -32.17
CA ASP A 149 14.14 -23.27 -32.83
C ASP A 149 15.25 -24.32 -33.03
N HIS A 150 15.44 -25.22 -32.05
CA HIS A 150 16.40 -26.33 -32.13
C HIS A 150 16.05 -27.30 -33.26
N TYR A 151 14.80 -27.76 -33.33
CA TYR A 151 14.38 -28.67 -34.41
C TYR A 151 14.37 -27.98 -35.77
N LYS A 152 14.03 -26.69 -35.83
CA LYS A 152 14.11 -25.89 -37.04
C LYS A 152 15.53 -25.86 -37.59
N THR A 153 16.50 -25.54 -36.73
CA THR A 153 17.93 -25.54 -37.07
C THR A 153 18.39 -26.92 -37.56
N LYS A 154 17.95 -28.02 -36.93
CA LYS A 154 18.25 -29.38 -37.39
C LYS A 154 17.67 -29.69 -38.77
N VAL A 155 16.41 -29.33 -39.02
CA VAL A 155 15.76 -29.55 -40.32
C VAL A 155 16.46 -28.74 -41.41
N GLU A 156 16.75 -27.47 -41.17
CA GLU A 156 17.46 -26.60 -42.13
C GLU A 156 18.86 -27.14 -42.46
N SER A 157 19.60 -27.59 -41.46
CA SER A 157 20.92 -28.19 -41.64
C SER A 157 20.88 -29.49 -42.48
N LEU A 158 19.94 -30.39 -42.16
CA LEU A 158 19.75 -31.64 -42.92
C LEU A 158 19.26 -31.38 -44.36
N ALA A 159 18.35 -30.42 -44.55
CA ALA A 159 17.85 -30.03 -45.86
C ALA A 159 18.95 -29.39 -46.72
N ALA A 160 19.79 -28.53 -46.14
CA ALA A 160 20.96 -27.98 -46.82
C ALA A 160 21.97 -29.07 -47.19
N GLY A 161 22.19 -30.04 -46.31
CA GLY A 161 23.03 -31.22 -46.57
C GLY A 161 22.49 -32.08 -47.73
N LYS A 162 21.18 -32.35 -47.75
CA LYS A 162 20.49 -33.05 -48.84
C LYS A 162 20.66 -32.31 -50.17
N LYS A 163 20.38 -31.00 -50.19
CA LYS A 163 20.52 -30.14 -51.38
C LYS A 163 21.94 -30.18 -51.96
N ARG A 164 22.97 -30.14 -51.11
CA ARG A 164 24.38 -30.24 -51.54
C ARG A 164 24.73 -31.58 -52.19
N LEU A 165 24.10 -32.68 -51.77
CA LEU A 165 24.30 -34.00 -52.40
C LEU A 165 23.61 -34.05 -53.77
N GLU A 166 22.40 -33.53 -53.85
CA GLU A 166 21.62 -33.42 -55.09
C GLU A 166 22.34 -32.55 -56.13
N GLU A 167 22.86 -31.38 -55.74
CA GLU A 167 23.68 -30.50 -56.59
C GLU A 167 24.92 -31.21 -57.14
N LYS A 168 25.53 -32.10 -56.35
CA LYS A 168 26.68 -32.93 -56.75
C LYS A 168 26.28 -34.20 -57.50
N LYS A 169 24.99 -34.39 -57.82
CA LYS A 169 24.42 -35.59 -58.44
C LYS A 169 24.77 -36.89 -57.71
N ARG A 170 24.96 -36.83 -56.38
CA ARG A 170 25.22 -37.99 -55.53
C ARG A 170 23.91 -38.53 -54.96
N PRO A 171 23.76 -39.85 -54.81
CA PRO A 171 22.59 -40.41 -54.15
C PRO A 171 22.51 -39.93 -52.69
N VAL A 172 21.32 -39.53 -52.26
CA VAL A 172 21.04 -39.17 -50.86
C VAL A 172 20.84 -40.48 -50.08
N PRO A 173 21.59 -40.74 -49.00
CA PRO A 173 21.40 -41.95 -48.22
C PRO A 173 19.99 -42.01 -47.60
N ASP A 174 19.36 -43.19 -47.60
CA ASP A 174 18.03 -43.39 -46.98
C ASP A 174 18.01 -43.01 -45.50
N SER A 175 19.13 -43.24 -44.80
CA SER A 175 19.30 -42.82 -43.41
C SER A 175 19.20 -41.30 -43.21
N THR A 176 19.60 -40.49 -44.21
CA THR A 176 19.47 -39.04 -44.19
C THR A 176 18.02 -38.62 -44.43
N LEU A 177 17.33 -39.29 -45.36
CA LEU A 177 15.91 -39.04 -45.64
C LEU A 177 15.03 -39.35 -44.41
N GLU A 178 15.25 -40.50 -43.77
CA GLU A 178 14.50 -40.88 -42.56
C GLU A 178 14.80 -39.95 -41.37
N LYS A 179 16.07 -39.53 -41.20
CA LYS A 179 16.44 -38.52 -40.19
C LYS A 179 15.76 -37.18 -40.46
N LEU A 180 15.70 -36.75 -41.72
CA LEU A 180 15.03 -35.50 -42.09
C LEU A 180 13.53 -35.58 -41.77
N ARG A 181 12.87 -36.67 -42.16
CA ARG A 181 11.45 -36.93 -41.89
C ARG A 181 11.13 -36.87 -40.39
N ARG A 182 11.88 -37.59 -39.56
CA ARG A 182 11.70 -37.59 -38.09
C ARG A 182 11.92 -36.21 -37.45
N ASN A 183 12.89 -35.43 -37.94
CA ASN A 183 13.10 -34.09 -37.40
C ASN A 183 12.03 -33.10 -37.88
N GLN A 184 11.45 -33.30 -39.06
CA GLN A 184 10.29 -32.52 -39.53
C GLN A 184 9.05 -32.79 -38.67
N GLU A 185 8.76 -34.06 -38.34
CA GLU A 185 7.68 -34.42 -37.41
C GLU A 185 7.89 -33.76 -36.04
N LYS A 186 9.10 -33.85 -35.47
CA LYS A 186 9.42 -33.19 -34.19
C LYS A 186 9.33 -31.67 -34.25
N LEU A 187 9.70 -31.05 -35.37
CA LEU A 187 9.55 -29.62 -35.57
C LEU A 187 8.06 -29.23 -35.60
N GLU A 188 7.24 -30.00 -36.29
CA GLU A 188 5.79 -29.78 -36.34
C GLU A 188 5.18 -29.89 -34.94
N GLU A 189 5.48 -30.97 -34.21
CA GLU A 189 5.03 -31.16 -32.82
C GLU A 189 5.48 -30.01 -31.91
N ALA A 190 6.76 -29.64 -31.92
CA ALA A 190 7.29 -28.55 -31.11
C ALA A 190 6.66 -27.20 -31.47
N THR A 191 6.39 -26.96 -32.76
CA THR A 191 5.74 -25.73 -33.24
C THR A 191 4.29 -25.66 -32.77
N ILE A 192 3.54 -26.76 -32.81
CA ILE A 192 2.17 -26.83 -32.30
C ILE A 192 2.14 -26.51 -30.80
N VAL A 193 3.03 -27.14 -30.02
CA VAL A 193 3.12 -26.93 -28.56
C VAL A 193 3.51 -25.48 -28.23
N TYR A 194 4.50 -24.93 -28.92
CA TYR A 194 4.90 -23.53 -28.75
C TYR A 194 3.76 -22.56 -29.08
N ASN A 195 3.08 -22.74 -30.22
CA ASN A 195 2.00 -21.85 -30.63
C ASN A 195 0.82 -21.89 -29.65
N ALA A 196 0.48 -23.07 -29.12
CA ALA A 196 -0.56 -23.21 -28.10
C ALA A 196 -0.17 -22.46 -26.81
N ALA A 197 1.05 -22.67 -26.30
CA ALA A 197 1.51 -21.99 -25.09
C ALA A 197 1.65 -20.47 -25.27
N ALA A 198 2.06 -20.01 -26.45
CA ALA A 198 2.14 -18.59 -26.78
C ALA A 198 0.76 -17.94 -26.83
N LEU A 199 -0.25 -18.64 -27.35
CA LEU A 199 -1.63 -18.18 -27.33
C LEU A 199 -2.19 -18.11 -25.92
N ASP A 200 -1.98 -19.14 -25.11
CA ASP A 200 -2.45 -19.15 -23.70
C ASP A 200 -1.84 -17.99 -22.91
N LEU A 201 -0.53 -17.76 -23.06
CA LEU A 201 0.16 -16.63 -22.43
C LEU A 201 -0.39 -15.28 -22.94
N PHE A 202 -0.64 -15.15 -24.25
CA PHE A 202 -1.22 -13.94 -24.82
C PHE A 202 -2.59 -13.65 -24.21
N LEU A 203 -3.49 -14.64 -24.17
CA LEU A 203 -4.84 -14.50 -23.60
C LEU A 203 -4.79 -14.16 -22.11
N LEU A 204 -3.87 -14.77 -21.35
CA LEU A 204 -3.70 -14.46 -19.93
C LEU A 204 -3.21 -13.03 -19.72
N MET A 205 -2.21 -12.58 -20.49
CA MET A 205 -1.72 -11.21 -20.42
C MET A 205 -2.78 -10.19 -20.83
N GLU A 206 -3.59 -10.50 -21.85
CA GLU A 206 -4.70 -9.66 -22.31
C GLU A 206 -5.78 -9.55 -21.22
N GLU A 207 -6.20 -10.67 -20.64
CA GLU A 207 -7.17 -10.67 -19.53
C GLU A 207 -6.69 -9.81 -18.37
N LEU A 208 -5.42 -9.91 -18.00
CA LEU A 208 -4.88 -9.12 -16.89
C LEU A 208 -4.75 -7.64 -17.23
N VAL A 209 -4.20 -7.30 -18.40
CA VAL A 209 -4.05 -5.90 -18.79
C VAL A 209 -5.41 -5.20 -18.97
N ASP A 210 -6.39 -5.87 -19.56
CA ASP A 210 -7.68 -5.26 -19.90
C ASP A 210 -8.72 -5.41 -18.79
N ARG A 211 -8.55 -6.38 -17.88
CA ARG A 211 -9.54 -6.68 -16.83
C ARG A 211 -9.00 -6.74 -15.41
N ALA A 212 -7.74 -6.42 -15.14
CA ALA A 212 -7.25 -6.27 -13.77
C ALA A 212 -8.09 -5.29 -12.93
N TRP A 213 -8.75 -4.30 -13.55
CA TRP A 213 -9.67 -3.41 -12.85
C TRP A 213 -10.79 -4.16 -12.11
N ARG A 214 -11.19 -5.36 -12.56
CA ARG A 214 -12.21 -6.17 -11.88
C ARG A 214 -11.72 -6.72 -10.55
N ASP A 215 -10.43 -7.03 -10.46
CA ASP A 215 -9.80 -7.51 -9.23
C ASP A 215 -9.38 -6.33 -8.34
N LEU A 216 -9.05 -5.18 -8.94
CA LEU A 216 -8.74 -3.95 -8.19
C LEU A 216 -10.00 -3.22 -7.70
N TYR A 217 -11.17 -3.49 -8.28
CA TYR A 217 -12.42 -2.85 -7.88
C TYR A 217 -12.81 -3.16 -6.42
N PRO A 218 -12.83 -4.43 -5.96
CA PRO A 218 -13.05 -4.76 -4.56
C PRO A 218 -12.08 -4.05 -3.61
N LEU A 219 -10.79 -3.99 -3.98
CA LEU A 219 -9.77 -3.27 -3.21
C LEU A 219 -10.11 -1.78 -3.08
N PHE A 220 -10.43 -1.11 -4.20
CA PHE A 220 -10.77 0.31 -4.18
C PHE A 220 -12.04 0.57 -3.35
N LEU A 221 -13.05 -0.28 -3.48
CA LEU A 221 -14.26 -0.20 -2.68
C LEU A 221 -13.97 -0.36 -1.19
N ALA A 222 -13.16 -1.34 -0.80
CA ALA A 222 -12.78 -1.57 0.59
C ALA A 222 -12.04 -0.38 1.19
N VAL A 223 -11.12 0.25 0.45
CA VAL A 223 -10.41 1.46 0.90
C VAL A 223 -11.39 2.62 1.13
N LEU A 224 -12.33 2.84 0.20
CA LEU A 224 -13.33 3.90 0.33
C LEU A 224 -14.27 3.67 1.53
N GLN A 225 -14.75 2.44 1.71
CA GLN A 225 -15.60 2.08 2.84
C GLN A 225 -14.88 2.30 4.17
N TRP A 226 -13.63 1.85 4.25
CA TRP A 226 -12.78 2.04 5.43
C TRP A 226 -12.56 3.54 5.73
N ASP A 227 -12.29 4.38 4.73
CA ASP A 227 -12.12 5.83 4.92
C ASP A 227 -13.43 6.49 5.41
N ILE A 228 -14.59 6.06 4.91
CA ILE A 228 -15.90 6.55 5.35
C ILE A 228 -16.14 6.19 6.82
N GLU A 229 -15.99 4.91 7.17
CA GLU A 229 -16.22 4.39 8.53
C GLU A 229 -15.27 5.06 9.53
N THR A 230 -13.98 5.13 9.21
CA THR A 230 -12.99 5.81 10.05
C THR A 230 -13.33 7.29 10.28
N THR A 231 -13.78 7.99 9.24
CA THR A 231 -14.16 9.41 9.34
C THR A 231 -15.43 9.60 10.16
N GLN A 232 -16.40 8.69 10.02
CA GLN A 232 -17.64 8.71 10.80
C GLN A 232 -17.36 8.51 12.28
N ASP A 233 -16.53 7.53 12.63
CA ASP A 233 -16.14 7.31 14.02
C ASP A 233 -15.39 8.52 14.60
N ASP A 234 -14.40 9.05 13.87
CA ASP A 234 -13.62 10.22 14.31
C ASP A 234 -14.51 11.46 14.52
N SER A 235 -15.65 11.56 13.81
CA SER A 235 -16.57 12.69 13.96
C SER A 235 -17.16 12.81 15.37
N SER A 236 -17.34 11.68 16.07
CA SER A 236 -17.82 11.64 17.45
C SER A 236 -16.78 12.27 18.39
N VAL A 237 -15.52 11.88 18.27
CA VAL A 237 -14.42 12.44 19.07
C VAL A 237 -14.18 13.92 18.74
N VAL A 238 -14.32 14.31 17.46
CA VAL A 238 -14.23 15.72 17.06
C VAL A 238 -15.31 16.58 17.71
N LYS A 239 -16.50 16.03 17.97
CA LYS A 239 -17.55 16.75 18.70
C LYS A 239 -17.10 17.05 20.13
N ASP A 240 -16.57 16.06 20.84
CA ASP A 240 -16.08 16.23 22.22
C ASP A 240 -14.92 17.22 22.30
N LEU A 241 -14.00 17.17 21.32
CA LEU A 241 -12.91 18.15 21.21
C LEU A 241 -13.43 19.58 20.99
N LYS A 242 -14.51 19.76 20.22
CA LYS A 242 -15.12 21.10 20.04
C LYS A 242 -15.71 21.62 21.35
N GLU A 243 -16.40 20.78 22.12
CA GLU A 243 -16.94 21.17 23.42
C GLU A 243 -15.82 21.57 24.39
N MET A 244 -14.69 20.86 24.37
CA MET A 244 -13.52 21.19 25.18
C MET A 244 -12.86 22.51 24.77
N VAL A 245 -12.83 22.82 23.47
CA VAL A 245 -12.34 24.12 22.99
C VAL A 245 -13.18 25.27 23.56
N GLU A 246 -14.50 25.13 23.64
CA GLU A 246 -15.35 26.16 24.26
C GLU A 246 -15.05 26.32 25.75
N LYS A 247 -14.88 25.22 26.51
CA LYS A 247 -14.49 25.27 27.93
C LYS A 247 -13.12 25.94 28.12
N LEU A 248 -12.15 25.67 27.26
CA LEU A 248 -10.83 26.30 27.32
C LEU A 248 -10.89 27.81 27.02
N LYS A 249 -11.85 28.27 26.19
CA LYS A 249 -12.08 29.71 25.98
C LYS A 249 -12.68 30.36 27.22
N GLU A 250 -13.63 29.71 27.88
CA GLU A 250 -14.20 30.20 29.15
C GLU A 250 -13.10 30.31 30.23
N LEU A 251 -12.21 29.31 30.30
CA LEU A 251 -11.04 29.36 31.18
C LEU A 251 -10.10 30.51 30.80
N GLN A 252 -9.84 30.71 29.50
CA GLN A 252 -9.03 31.81 28.99
C GLN A 252 -9.57 33.15 29.47
N ASP A 253 -10.88 33.38 29.38
CA ASP A 253 -11.54 34.62 29.79
C ASP A 253 -11.49 34.80 31.31
N THR A 254 -11.76 33.73 32.07
CA THR A 254 -11.74 33.73 33.55
C THR A 254 -10.34 34.05 34.09
N GLN A 255 -9.31 33.43 33.52
CA GLN A 255 -7.91 33.58 33.93
C GLN A 255 -7.23 34.77 33.21
N LYS A 256 -7.96 35.51 32.37
CA LYS A 256 -7.45 36.63 31.55
C LYS A 256 -6.19 36.27 30.75
N ILE A 257 -6.15 35.07 30.20
CA ILE A 257 -4.98 34.55 29.49
C ILE A 257 -4.88 35.23 28.12
N SER A 258 -3.77 35.94 27.89
CA SER A 258 -3.42 36.47 26.57
C SER A 258 -2.97 35.35 25.63
N ARG A 259 -3.47 35.35 24.38
CA ARG A 259 -3.05 34.39 23.34
C ARG A 259 -1.56 34.50 22.98
N ASN A 260 -0.93 35.64 23.27
CA ASN A 260 0.48 35.89 22.95
C ASN A 260 1.24 36.40 24.18
N ARG A 261 1.22 35.63 25.27
CA ARG A 261 1.91 35.97 26.53
C ARG A 261 3.44 35.86 26.44
N MET A 262 3.99 35.18 25.42
CA MET A 262 5.44 34.91 25.34
C MET A 262 6.33 36.18 25.31
N PRO A 263 6.01 37.25 24.57
CA PRO A 263 6.79 38.48 24.58
C PRO A 263 6.76 39.22 25.93
N GLU A 264 5.65 39.14 26.66
CA GLU A 264 5.51 39.71 28.02
C GLU A 264 6.43 38.95 28.98
N VAL A 265 6.37 37.61 28.97
CA VAL A 265 7.24 36.76 29.79
C VAL A 265 8.72 36.99 29.50
N ALA A 266 9.09 37.26 28.24
CA ALA A 266 10.47 37.51 27.84
C ALA A 266 11.02 38.89 28.26
N LYS A 267 10.15 39.87 28.51
CA LYS A 267 10.54 41.28 28.73
C LYS A 267 10.24 41.79 30.13
N GLU A 268 9.17 41.31 30.75
CA GLU A 268 8.74 41.80 32.05
C GLU A 268 9.54 41.16 33.19
N SER A 269 9.72 41.92 34.28
CA SER A 269 10.38 41.40 35.47
C SER A 269 9.52 40.34 36.15
N ALA A 270 10.16 39.37 36.82
CA ALA A 270 9.46 38.30 37.54
C ALA A 270 8.46 38.83 38.58
N LYS A 271 8.70 40.02 39.14
CA LYS A 271 7.78 40.68 40.08
C LYS A 271 6.46 41.07 39.42
N ASN A 272 6.50 41.55 38.18
CA ASN A 272 5.31 41.95 37.42
C ASN A 272 4.54 40.74 36.88
N LEU A 273 5.23 39.62 36.65
CA LEU A 273 4.63 38.36 36.20
C LEU A 273 4.05 37.52 37.35
N SER A 274 4.36 37.87 38.60
CA SER A 274 3.99 37.07 39.77
C SER A 274 2.49 37.18 40.05
N THR A 275 1.85 36.04 40.27
CA THR A 275 0.46 35.96 40.75
C THR A 275 0.37 35.83 42.26
N ARG A 276 1.48 35.97 42.99
CA ARG A 276 1.49 35.96 44.46
C ARG A 276 0.82 37.24 44.99
N PRO A 277 0.01 37.16 46.05
CA PRO A 277 -0.57 38.35 46.67
C PRO A 277 0.54 39.30 47.12
N GLU A 278 0.37 40.60 46.83
CA GLU A 278 1.31 41.65 47.22
C GLU A 278 1.50 41.63 48.75
N GLY A 279 2.75 41.52 49.20
CA GLY A 279 3.10 41.49 50.63
C GLY A 279 3.67 40.18 51.15
N VAL A 280 3.79 39.14 50.32
CA VAL A 280 4.68 38.00 50.64
C VAL A 280 6.10 38.40 50.27
N ASP A 281 6.73 39.17 51.16
CA ASP A 281 8.17 39.41 51.10
C ASP A 281 8.87 38.06 50.99
N ALA A 282 9.97 38.04 50.22
CA ALA A 282 10.78 36.87 49.95
C ALA A 282 10.89 36.04 51.23
N VAL A 283 10.26 34.86 51.24
CA VAL A 283 10.62 33.84 52.21
C VAL A 283 12.11 33.66 51.99
N ASP A 284 12.91 34.06 52.98
CA ASP A 284 14.31 33.69 53.09
C ASP A 284 14.33 32.17 53.04
N VAL A 285 14.41 31.61 51.83
CA VAL A 285 14.81 30.24 51.63
C VAL A 285 16.27 30.28 52.02
N PRO A 286 16.67 29.72 53.17
CA PRO A 286 18.06 29.68 53.51
C PRO A 286 18.70 28.79 52.46
N PHE A 287 19.39 29.40 51.50
CA PHE A 287 20.42 28.71 50.76
C PHE A 287 21.42 28.31 51.83
N GLY A 288 21.32 27.05 52.27
CA GLY A 288 22.25 26.46 53.22
C GLY A 288 23.64 26.65 52.68
N GLY A 289 24.37 27.60 53.28
CA GLY A 289 25.79 27.74 53.09
C GLY A 289 26.43 26.43 53.52
N GLY A 290 26.87 25.65 52.55
CA GLY A 290 27.84 24.61 52.80
C GLY A 290 29.13 25.31 53.23
N ASP A 291 29.37 25.33 54.54
CA ASP A 291 30.70 25.59 55.07
C ASP A 291 31.64 24.48 54.60
N HIS A 292 32.84 24.92 54.23
CA HIS A 292 33.99 24.12 53.83
C HIS A 292 34.43 23.08 54.87
#